data_AF-A0A2V7ID98-F1
#
_entry.id   AF-A0A2V7ID98-F1
#
_cell.length_a   1.000
_cell.length_b   1.000
_cell.length_c   1.000
_cell.angle_alpha   90.00
_cell.angle_beta   90.00
_cell.angle_gamma   90.00
#
_symmetry.space_group_name_H-M   'P 1'
#
loop_
_entity.id
_entity.type
_entity.pdbx_description
1 polymer ?
#
loop_
_entity_poly.entity_id
_entity_poly.type
_entity_poly.pdbx_seq_one_letter_code
_entity_poly.pdbx_strand_id
1 'polypeptide(L)'
;MAATSASHARRDPLRAAGPGHATAAGGLAIQALLGPVAVVTHPYFDTRLKYDPDYHGKKDRFIAGRTAEAYVDARWRFGELFFGSLDRNWGPPALEGLIVSPSPYSYDHLALSLGTRRIQLQGIVTELDDLADTTVTPTHRFFVVHRLLWRPGAATTLGFWEGAIAAGPARTLEPWFANILNVGLLVEYDRNITVNSLLGV
;
A
#
# COMPACT_ATOMS: atom_id res chain seq x y z
N MET A 1 17.77 -12.16 12.56
CA MET A 1 18.65 -12.03 11.39
C MET A 1 18.34 -13.18 10.45
N ALA A 2 18.07 -12.90 9.19
CA ALA A 2 17.81 -13.91 8.16
C ALA A 2 18.55 -13.52 6.88
N ALA A 3 19.01 -14.51 6.12
CA ALA A 3 19.71 -14.31 4.84
C ALA A 3 19.12 -15.25 3.79
N THR A 4 18.95 -14.75 2.56
CA THR A 4 18.36 -15.50 1.44
C THR A 4 19.06 -15.16 0.12
N SER A 5 18.91 -16.03 -0.87
CA SER A 5 19.43 -15.87 -2.23
C SER A 5 18.34 -16.14 -3.26
N ALA A 6 18.32 -15.38 -4.36
CA ALA A 6 17.42 -15.59 -5.49
C ALA A 6 18.17 -15.45 -6.83
N SER A 7 17.55 -15.92 -7.92
CA SER A 7 18.09 -15.86 -9.28
C SER A 7 17.33 -14.92 -10.22
N HIS A 8 16.23 -14.30 -9.77
CA HIS A 8 15.33 -13.47 -10.58
C HIS A 8 15.45 -11.99 -10.22
N ALA A 9 15.26 -11.09 -11.20
CA ALA A 9 15.41 -9.65 -10.99
C ALA A 9 14.17 -8.97 -10.42
N ARG A 10 12.95 -9.46 -10.69
CA ARG A 10 11.69 -8.86 -10.22
C ARG A 10 11.13 -9.52 -8.95
N ARG A 11 10.35 -8.75 -8.19
CA ARG A 11 9.48 -9.26 -7.11
C ARG A 11 8.18 -9.88 -7.65
N ASP A 12 7.54 -9.22 -8.62
CA ASP A 12 6.24 -9.61 -9.17
C ASP A 12 6.36 -10.89 -10.03
N PRO A 13 5.74 -12.02 -9.63
CA PRO A 13 5.83 -13.28 -10.38
C PRO A 13 5.02 -13.28 -11.68
N LEU A 14 4.13 -12.30 -11.88
CA LEU A 14 3.30 -12.17 -13.09
C LEU A 14 4.02 -11.43 -14.23
N ARG A 15 5.17 -10.82 -13.95
CA ARG A 15 6.00 -10.15 -14.96
C ARG A 15 7.20 -11.00 -15.35
N ALA A 16 7.67 -10.81 -16.59
CA ALA A 16 8.87 -11.48 -17.07
C ALA A 16 10.06 -11.21 -16.14
N ALA A 17 10.68 -12.29 -15.64
CA ALA A 17 11.67 -12.25 -14.57
C ALA A 17 12.93 -11.43 -14.88
N GLY A 18 13.19 -11.12 -16.16
CA GLY A 18 14.39 -10.44 -16.62
C GLY A 18 15.65 -11.32 -16.59
N PRO A 19 16.83 -10.76 -16.91
CA PRO A 19 18.10 -11.47 -16.83
C PRO A 19 18.38 -12.02 -15.43
N GLY A 20 18.94 -13.22 -15.36
CA GLY A 20 19.27 -13.87 -14.09
C GLY A 20 20.50 -13.26 -13.42
N HIS A 21 20.41 -12.98 -12.12
CA HIS A 21 21.51 -12.45 -11.32
C HIS A 21 21.63 -13.24 -10.02
N ALA A 22 22.86 -13.51 -9.56
CA ALA A 22 23.07 -14.02 -8.22
C ALA A 22 22.84 -12.88 -7.22
N THR A 23 21.84 -13.02 -6.35
CA THR A 23 21.49 -11.98 -5.36
C THR A 23 21.67 -12.49 -3.95
N ALA A 24 21.97 -11.55 -3.04
CA ALA A 24 22.06 -11.80 -1.62
C ALA A 24 21.26 -10.73 -0.87
N ALA A 25 20.52 -11.17 0.14
CA ALA A 25 19.74 -10.30 1.00
C ALA A 25 19.98 -10.60 2.47
N GLY A 26 19.81 -9.58 3.32
CA GLY A 26 19.91 -9.71 4.77
C GLY A 26 19.20 -8.56 5.48
N GLY A 27 18.66 -8.82 6.67
CA GLY A 27 17.89 -7.82 7.41
C GLY A 27 17.85 -8.04 8.92
N LEU A 28 17.39 -6.99 9.61
CA LEU A 28 17.15 -6.97 11.05
C LEU A 28 15.71 -6.56 11.31
N ALA A 29 14.92 -7.45 11.91
CA ALA A 29 13.57 -7.15 12.34
C ALA A 29 13.58 -6.77 13.82
N ILE A 30 12.95 -5.64 14.15
CA ILE A 30 12.78 -5.13 15.51
C ILE A 30 11.29 -4.88 15.73
N GLN A 31 10.76 -5.35 16.85
CA GLN A 31 9.38 -5.16 17.25
C GLN A 31 9.30 -4.77 18.72
N ALA A 32 8.46 -3.80 19.03
CA ALA A 32 8.05 -3.44 20.39
C ALA A 32 6.53 -3.48 20.49
N LEU A 33 6.03 -4.10 21.58
CA LEU A 33 4.60 -4.16 21.91
C LEU A 33 4.37 -3.36 23.19
N LEU A 34 3.59 -2.29 23.08
CA LEU A 34 3.36 -1.28 24.11
C LEU A 34 1.85 -1.18 24.40
N GLY A 35 1.29 -2.27 24.94
CA GLY A 35 -0.15 -2.36 25.20
C GLY A 35 -0.97 -2.36 23.90
N PRO A 36 -1.81 -1.35 23.63
CA PRO A 36 -2.59 -1.27 22.39
C PRO A 36 -1.76 -0.85 21.16
N VAL A 37 -0.48 -0.51 21.34
CA VAL A 37 0.39 -0.02 20.27
C VAL A 37 1.48 -1.04 19.94
N ALA A 38 1.67 -1.32 18.65
CA ALA A 38 2.82 -2.04 18.12
C ALA A 38 3.69 -1.10 17.30
N VAL A 39 5.00 -1.24 17.44
CA VAL A 39 6.00 -0.54 16.62
C VAL A 39 6.89 -1.59 15.99
N VAL A 40 6.99 -1.58 14.67
CA VAL A 40 7.78 -2.54 13.90
C VAL A 40 8.70 -1.80 12.95
N THR A 41 9.92 -2.30 12.79
CA THR A 41 10.82 -1.90 11.72
C THR A 41 11.66 -3.08 11.27
N HIS A 42 11.84 -3.20 9.95
CA HIS A 42 12.62 -4.26 9.33
C HIS A 42 13.51 -3.69 8.21
N PRO A 43 14.59 -2.95 8.55
CA PRO A 43 15.61 -2.59 7.59
C PRO A 43 16.27 -3.84 7.01
N TYR A 44 16.39 -3.88 5.68
CA TYR A 44 17.09 -4.93 4.96
C TYR A 44 17.84 -4.40 3.76
N PHE A 45 18.81 -5.19 3.30
CA PHE A 45 19.46 -5.03 2.01
C PHE A 45 19.16 -6.21 1.11
N ASP A 46 19.08 -5.97 -0.20
CA ASP A 46 18.92 -7.01 -1.22
C ASP A 46 19.58 -6.52 -2.52
N THR A 47 20.61 -7.22 -2.98
CA THR A 47 21.32 -6.85 -4.22
C THR A 47 20.45 -6.98 -5.46
N ARG A 48 19.32 -7.71 -5.39
CA ARG A 48 18.31 -7.80 -6.45
C ARG A 48 17.71 -6.44 -6.82
N LEU A 49 17.53 -5.55 -5.85
CA LEU A 49 16.88 -4.25 -6.05
C LEU A 49 17.58 -3.39 -7.11
N LYS A 50 18.88 -3.63 -7.36
CA LYS A 50 19.65 -2.94 -8.40
C LYS A 50 19.20 -3.31 -9.82
N TYR A 51 18.65 -4.50 -9.98
CA TYR A 51 18.25 -5.06 -11.27
C TYR A 51 16.74 -5.05 -11.46
N ASP A 52 15.97 -4.89 -10.38
CA ASP A 52 14.51 -4.83 -10.45
C ASP A 52 14.04 -3.53 -11.13
N PRO A 53 13.39 -3.59 -12.31
CA PRO A 53 12.86 -2.40 -12.96
C PRO A 53 11.76 -1.70 -12.16
N ASP A 54 11.05 -2.44 -11.29
CA ASP A 54 9.91 -1.94 -10.51
C ASP A 54 10.37 -1.28 -9.19
N TYR A 55 11.66 -1.33 -8.87
CA TYR A 55 12.24 -0.58 -7.75
C TYR A 55 12.69 0.81 -8.22
N HIS A 56 12.13 1.87 -7.65
CA HIS A 56 12.45 3.26 -8.01
C HIS A 56 13.50 3.91 -7.10
N GLY A 57 13.99 3.17 -6.10
CA GLY A 57 15.05 3.66 -5.21
C GLY A 57 16.42 3.75 -5.88
N LYS A 58 17.41 4.23 -5.12
CA LYS A 58 18.78 4.47 -5.60
C LYS A 58 19.52 3.14 -5.90
N LYS A 59 19.95 2.96 -7.16
CA LYS A 59 20.58 1.70 -7.67
C LYS A 59 22.09 1.77 -7.93
N ASP A 60 22.67 2.97 -7.91
CA ASP A 60 24.10 3.24 -8.22
C ASP A 60 25.08 2.84 -7.09
N ARG A 61 24.58 2.30 -5.97
CA ARG A 61 25.40 1.90 -4.81
C ARG A 61 25.80 0.42 -4.85
N PHE A 62 26.83 0.04 -4.08
CA PHE A 62 27.24 -1.36 -3.96
C PHE A 62 26.12 -2.23 -3.36
N ILE A 63 25.40 -1.70 -2.37
CA ILE A 63 24.25 -2.32 -1.73
C ILE A 63 23.02 -1.42 -1.92
N ALA A 64 21.91 -2.01 -2.37
CA ALA A 64 20.58 -1.40 -2.34
C ALA A 64 19.82 -1.97 -1.13
N GLY A 65 19.12 -1.10 -0.41
CA GLY A 65 18.39 -1.48 0.79
C GLY A 65 17.14 -0.63 0.96
N ARG A 66 16.20 -1.18 1.70
CA ARG A 66 14.96 -0.51 2.08
C ARG A 66 14.49 -1.08 3.41
N THR A 67 13.49 -0.45 3.99
CA THR A 67 12.78 -1.01 5.13
C THR A 67 11.60 -1.82 4.58
N ALA A 68 11.58 -3.14 4.81
CA ALA A 68 10.53 -4.02 4.26
C ALA A 68 9.16 -3.65 4.83
N GLU A 69 9.15 -3.40 6.13
CA GLU A 69 8.02 -2.91 6.90
C GLU A 69 8.55 -1.96 7.97
N ALA A 70 7.91 -0.80 8.12
CA ALA A 70 8.13 0.10 9.24
C ALA A 70 6.83 0.79 9.54
N TYR A 71 6.27 0.55 10.73
CA TYR A 71 4.97 1.09 11.06
C TYR A 71 4.75 1.22 12.55
N VAL A 72 3.77 2.07 12.87
CA VAL A 72 3.08 2.11 14.14
C VAL A 72 1.64 1.70 13.91
N ASP A 73 1.15 0.79 14.75
CA ASP A 73 -0.21 0.26 14.71
C ASP A 73 -0.84 0.38 16.10
N ALA A 74 -1.93 1.12 16.21
CA ALA A 74 -2.66 1.34 17.45
C ALA A 74 -4.06 0.75 17.33
N ARG A 75 -4.43 -0.14 18.26
CA ARG A 75 -5.70 -0.89 18.21
C ARG A 75 -6.53 -0.71 19.47
N TRP A 76 -7.83 -0.55 19.27
CA TRP A 76 -8.84 -0.51 20.33
C TRP A 76 -10.06 -1.34 19.91
N ARG A 77 -11.03 -1.48 20.82
CA ARG A 77 -12.17 -2.41 20.67
C ARG A 77 -12.90 -2.32 19.32
N PHE A 78 -12.98 -1.11 18.76
CA PHE A 78 -13.75 -0.82 17.55
C PHE A 78 -12.93 -0.19 16.45
N GLY A 79 -11.60 -0.19 16.55
CA GLY A 79 -10.80 0.43 15.52
C GLY A 79 -9.31 0.18 15.59
N GLU A 80 -8.68 0.58 14.51
CA GLU A 80 -7.25 0.46 14.24
C GLU A 80 -6.80 1.73 13.53
N LEU A 81 -5.72 2.34 14.02
CA LEU A 81 -5.01 3.42 13.34
C LEU A 81 -3.61 2.91 13.04
N PHE A 82 -3.23 3.02 11.77
CA PHE A 82 -1.93 2.57 11.29
C PHE A 82 -1.25 3.67 10.51
N PHE A 83 0.05 3.81 10.70
CA PHE A 83 0.89 4.66 9.88
C PHE A 83 2.22 3.97 9.59
N GLY A 84 2.58 3.91 8.31
CA GLY A 84 3.87 3.38 7.84
C GLY A 84 3.71 2.44 6.64
N SER A 85 4.69 1.58 6.42
CA SER A 85 4.76 0.66 5.29
C SER A 85 4.56 -0.78 5.74
N LEU A 86 3.60 -1.44 5.10
CA LEU A 86 3.29 -2.85 5.28
C LEU A 86 2.58 -3.34 4.01
N ASP A 87 2.91 -4.55 3.55
CA ASP A 87 2.17 -5.18 2.46
C ASP A 87 0.74 -5.48 2.90
N ARG A 88 -0.26 -5.01 2.14
CA ARG A 88 -1.69 -5.21 2.46
C ARG A 88 -2.41 -5.93 1.35
N ASN A 89 -3.42 -6.72 1.74
CA ASN A 89 -4.32 -7.39 0.79
C ASN A 89 -5.78 -7.08 1.12
N TRP A 90 -6.53 -6.55 0.16
CA TRP A 90 -7.98 -6.40 0.25
C TRP A 90 -8.76 -7.45 -0.53
N GLY A 91 -8.10 -8.49 -1.05
CA GLY A 91 -8.72 -9.69 -1.60
C GLY A 91 -8.99 -10.79 -0.56
N PRO A 92 -9.58 -11.92 -1.00
CA PRO A 92 -9.63 -13.16 -0.21
C PRO A 92 -8.22 -13.64 0.17
N PRO A 93 -8.02 -14.38 1.28
CA PRO A 93 -6.68 -14.76 1.74
C PRO A 93 -5.81 -15.52 0.72
N ALA A 94 -6.42 -16.26 -0.21
CA ALA A 94 -5.72 -17.02 -1.24
C ALA A 94 -5.44 -16.24 -2.53
N LEU A 95 -5.95 -15.01 -2.65
CA LEU A 95 -5.91 -14.21 -3.88
C LEU A 95 -5.40 -12.81 -3.59
N GLU A 96 -4.65 -12.25 -4.54
CA GLU A 96 -4.29 -10.84 -4.50
C GLU A 96 -5.50 -9.97 -4.86
N GLY A 97 -5.76 -8.95 -4.05
CA GLY A 97 -6.82 -7.99 -4.31
C GLY A 97 -6.54 -7.14 -5.53
N LEU A 98 -7.59 -6.77 -6.27
CA LEU A 98 -7.43 -5.92 -7.46
C LEU A 98 -7.06 -4.47 -7.11
N ILE A 99 -7.57 -3.95 -5.98
CA ILE A 99 -7.40 -2.55 -5.59
C ILE A 99 -6.24 -2.33 -4.61
N VAL A 100 -6.02 -3.27 -3.69
CA VAL A 100 -4.92 -3.25 -2.71
C VAL A 100 -4.37 -4.67 -2.62
N SER A 101 -3.10 -4.84 -2.98
CA SER A 101 -2.40 -6.12 -3.01
C SER A 101 -0.96 -6.01 -2.50
N PRO A 102 -0.34 -7.14 -2.13
CA PRO A 102 1.07 -7.19 -1.73
C PRO A 102 2.05 -7.26 -2.91
N SER A 103 1.56 -7.19 -4.16
CA SER A 103 2.39 -7.31 -5.38
C SER A 103 3.37 -6.14 -5.58
N PRO A 104 2.95 -4.87 -5.45
CA PRO A 104 3.88 -3.74 -5.47
C PRO A 104 4.82 -3.77 -4.26
N TYR A 105 5.90 -2.99 -4.31
CA TYR A 105 6.66 -2.69 -3.11
C TYR A 105 5.79 -1.93 -2.10
N SER A 106 5.90 -2.28 -0.82
CA SER A 106 5.17 -1.60 0.27
C SER A 106 5.41 -0.09 0.24
N TYR A 107 4.33 0.67 0.41
CA TYR A 107 4.32 2.13 0.45
C TYR A 107 3.87 2.61 1.83
N ASP A 108 4.39 3.77 2.23
CA ASP A 108 3.96 4.40 3.48
C ASP A 108 2.54 4.94 3.33
N HIS A 109 1.67 4.58 4.26
CA HIS A 109 0.28 4.99 4.20
C HIS A 109 -0.31 5.18 5.59
N LEU A 110 -1.30 6.06 5.65
CA LEU A 110 -2.20 6.17 6.79
C LEU A 110 -3.38 5.23 6.53
N ALA A 111 -3.67 4.33 7.47
CA ALA A 111 -4.88 3.52 7.42
C ALA A 111 -5.71 3.69 8.69
N LEU A 112 -7.02 3.72 8.49
CA LEU A 112 -8.01 3.71 9.56
C LEU A 112 -8.95 2.54 9.33
N SER A 113 -9.25 1.80 10.39
CA SER A 113 -10.38 0.90 10.42
C SER A 113 -11.29 1.21 11.58
N LEU A 114 -12.60 1.20 11.32
CA LEU A 114 -13.64 1.43 12.31
C LEU A 114 -14.76 0.40 12.16
N GLY A 115 -15.20 -0.18 13.27
CA GLY A 115 -16.40 -1.01 13.29
C GLY A 115 -16.33 -2.21 14.22
N THR A 116 -17.15 -3.20 13.92
CA THR A 116 -17.29 -4.44 14.68
C THR A 116 -16.86 -5.64 13.84
N ARG A 117 -16.98 -6.84 14.40
CA ARG A 117 -16.74 -8.08 13.64
C ARG A 117 -17.68 -8.24 12.44
N ARG A 118 -18.91 -7.71 12.52
CA ARG A 118 -19.94 -7.86 11.47
C ARG A 118 -19.88 -6.79 10.40
N ILE A 119 -19.50 -5.58 10.74
CA ILE A 119 -19.44 -4.44 9.81
C ILE A 119 -18.22 -3.60 10.13
N GLN A 120 -17.39 -3.33 9.12
CA GLN A 120 -16.14 -2.63 9.28
C GLN A 120 -15.90 -1.72 8.08
N LEU A 121 -15.68 -0.44 8.36
CA LEU A 121 -15.19 0.53 7.40
C LEU A 121 -13.66 0.58 7.49
N GLN A 122 -13.01 0.64 6.34
CA GLN A 122 -11.57 0.75 6.19
C GLN A 122 -11.22 1.84 5.19
N GLY A 123 -10.17 2.60 5.47
CA GLY A 123 -9.67 3.65 4.61
C GLY A 123 -8.16 3.65 4.60
N ILE A 124 -7.58 3.85 3.42
CA ILE A 124 -6.14 4.01 3.21
C ILE A 124 -5.91 5.29 2.40
N VAL A 125 -4.92 6.06 2.81
CA VAL A 125 -4.42 7.23 2.10
C VAL A 125 -2.91 7.14 2.00
N THR A 126 -2.37 7.35 0.81
CA THR A 126 -0.93 7.33 0.56
C THR A 126 -0.56 8.28 -0.58
N GLU A 127 0.68 8.73 -0.56
CA GLU A 127 1.33 9.37 -1.68
C GLU A 127 2.07 8.29 -2.49
N LEU A 128 1.88 8.31 -3.80
CA LEU A 128 2.56 7.41 -4.72
C LEU A 128 3.76 8.13 -5.35
N ASP A 129 4.71 7.34 -5.87
CA ASP A 129 5.82 7.88 -6.64
C ASP A 129 5.33 8.80 -7.77
N ASP A 130 5.98 9.96 -7.88
CA ASP A 130 5.80 10.90 -8.98
C ASP A 130 6.09 10.21 -10.31
N LEU A 131 5.20 10.41 -11.28
CA LEU A 131 5.44 10.01 -12.66
C LEU A 131 5.55 11.25 -13.53
N ALA A 132 6.50 11.24 -14.47
CA ALA A 132 6.57 12.26 -15.50
C ALA A 132 5.41 12.09 -16.47
N ASP A 133 4.74 13.18 -16.81
CA ASP A 133 3.74 13.20 -17.87
C ASP A 133 4.41 13.22 -19.27
N THR A 134 3.61 13.32 -20.33
CA THR A 134 4.10 13.39 -21.71
C THR A 134 4.93 14.65 -22.01
N THR A 135 4.89 15.65 -21.13
CA THR A 135 5.68 16.89 -21.18
C THR A 135 6.89 16.87 -20.25
N VAL A 136 7.18 15.72 -19.62
CA VAL A 136 8.27 15.53 -18.63
C VAL A 136 8.03 16.31 -17.32
N THR A 137 6.80 16.78 -17.09
CA THR A 137 6.43 17.44 -15.85
C THR A 137 6.11 16.38 -14.78
N PRO A 138 6.74 16.44 -13.59
CA PRO A 138 6.38 15.55 -12.49
C PRO A 138 4.92 15.72 -12.11
N THR A 139 4.22 14.60 -11.96
CA THR A 139 2.82 14.56 -11.55
C THR A 139 2.75 13.94 -10.16
N HIS A 140 2.33 14.73 -9.17
CA HIS A 140 2.05 14.27 -7.82
C HIS A 140 0.81 13.41 -7.80
N ARG A 141 0.87 12.28 -7.09
CA ARG A 141 -0.16 11.23 -7.13
C ARG A 141 -0.52 10.78 -5.73
N PHE A 142 -1.80 10.84 -5.40
CA PHE A 142 -2.34 10.34 -4.15
C PHE A 142 -3.30 9.20 -4.42
N PHE A 143 -3.12 8.10 -3.72
CA PHE A 143 -4.03 6.96 -3.75
C PHE A 143 -4.86 6.96 -2.48
N VAL A 144 -6.17 6.98 -2.67
CA VAL A 144 -7.16 6.97 -1.60
C VAL A 144 -8.14 5.86 -1.87
N VAL A 145 -8.38 5.01 -0.89
CA VAL A 145 -9.26 3.85 -1.07
C VAL A 145 -10.05 3.58 0.21
N HIS A 146 -11.34 3.30 0.05
CA HIS A 146 -12.24 2.93 1.11
C HIS A 146 -12.84 1.55 0.87
N ARG A 147 -13.11 0.83 1.95
CA ARG A 147 -13.77 -0.48 1.91
C ARG A 147 -14.78 -0.64 3.04
N LEU A 148 -15.97 -1.10 2.69
CA LEU A 148 -16.96 -1.64 3.60
C LEU A 148 -16.89 -3.17 3.57
N LEU A 149 -16.46 -3.76 4.68
CA LEU A 149 -16.55 -5.19 4.92
C LEU A 149 -17.82 -5.49 5.70
N TRP A 150 -18.63 -6.40 5.17
CA TRP A 150 -19.85 -6.89 5.81
C TRP A 150 -19.83 -8.40 5.94
N ARG A 151 -20.07 -8.90 7.15
CA ARG A 151 -20.14 -10.32 7.50
C ARG A 151 -21.53 -10.62 8.06
N PRO A 152 -22.52 -10.91 7.19
CA PRO A 152 -23.89 -11.19 7.63
C PRO A 152 -24.00 -12.46 8.47
N GLY A 153 -23.11 -13.43 8.25
CA GLY A 153 -23.03 -14.69 8.99
C GLY A 153 -21.60 -15.19 9.10
N ALA A 154 -21.41 -16.42 9.59
CA ALA A 154 -20.08 -17.01 9.78
C ALA A 154 -19.40 -17.46 8.48
N ALA A 155 -20.18 -17.74 7.43
CA ALA A 155 -19.68 -18.31 6.17
C ALA A 155 -19.55 -17.29 5.03
N THR A 156 -19.93 -16.03 5.25
CA THR A 156 -20.03 -15.02 4.18
C THR A 156 -19.36 -13.73 4.59
N THR A 157 -18.49 -13.23 3.72
CA THR A 157 -17.89 -11.89 3.82
C THR A 157 -18.06 -11.22 2.46
N LEU A 158 -18.60 -10.00 2.46
CA LEU A 158 -18.75 -9.14 1.30
C LEU A 158 -17.87 -7.90 1.49
N GLY A 159 -17.18 -7.46 0.45
CA GLY A 159 -16.22 -6.37 0.51
C GLY A 159 -16.45 -5.34 -0.59
N PHE A 160 -17.24 -4.31 -0.29
CA PHE A 160 -17.48 -3.21 -1.22
C PHE A 160 -16.35 -2.21 -1.09
N TRP A 161 -15.81 -1.73 -2.20
CA TRP A 161 -14.72 -0.77 -2.16
C TRP A 161 -14.82 0.29 -3.24
N GLU A 162 -14.21 1.44 -2.96
CA GLU A 162 -13.95 2.50 -3.91
C GLU A 162 -12.50 2.91 -3.80
N GLY A 163 -11.89 3.29 -4.92
CA GLY A 163 -10.53 3.80 -4.95
C GLY A 163 -10.41 4.94 -5.95
N ALA A 164 -9.61 5.94 -5.59
CA ALA A 164 -9.30 7.08 -6.44
C ALA A 164 -7.79 7.30 -6.50
N ILE A 165 -7.29 7.57 -7.70
CA ILE A 165 -5.96 8.16 -7.89
C ILE A 165 -6.16 9.62 -8.31
N ALA A 166 -5.81 10.51 -7.39
CA ALA A 166 -5.78 11.95 -7.62
C ALA A 166 -4.38 12.33 -8.10
N ALA A 167 -4.26 12.82 -9.33
CA ALA A 167 -2.97 13.07 -9.97
C ALA A 167 -2.92 14.46 -10.63
N GLY A 168 -1.81 15.18 -10.49
CA GLY A 168 -1.59 16.44 -11.20
C GLY A 168 -0.26 17.15 -10.82
N PRO A 169 0.25 18.07 -11.66
CA PRO A 169 1.52 18.77 -11.40
C PRO A 169 1.58 19.60 -10.12
N ALA A 170 0.43 20.09 -9.64
CA ALA A 170 0.29 20.83 -8.39
C ALA A 170 -0.76 20.17 -7.47
N ARG A 171 -0.95 18.86 -7.62
CA ARG A 171 -1.94 18.13 -6.84
C ARG A 171 -1.47 18.07 -5.39
N THR A 172 -2.40 18.23 -4.46
CA THR A 172 -2.16 18.04 -3.04
C THR A 172 -3.15 17.01 -2.52
N LEU A 173 -2.85 16.40 -1.38
CA LEU A 173 -3.80 15.50 -0.74
C LEU A 173 -5.04 16.28 -0.30
N GLU A 174 -6.20 15.95 -0.87
CA GLU A 174 -7.44 16.62 -0.51
C GLU A 174 -8.19 15.91 0.61
N PRO A 175 -8.48 16.59 1.75
CA PRO A 175 -9.08 15.96 2.93
C PRO A 175 -10.46 15.34 2.68
N TRP A 176 -11.22 15.84 1.70
CA TRP A 176 -12.55 15.31 1.40
C TRP A 176 -12.53 13.92 0.78
N PHE A 177 -11.44 13.54 0.10
CA PHE A 177 -11.24 12.16 -0.37
C PHE A 177 -10.79 11.26 0.78
N ALA A 178 -10.02 11.76 1.74
CA ALA A 178 -9.59 11.00 2.92
C ALA A 178 -10.73 10.67 3.92
N ASN A 179 -11.89 11.31 3.78
CA ASN A 179 -13.03 11.06 4.66
C ASN A 179 -13.71 9.72 4.28
N ILE A 180 -13.47 8.70 5.08
CA ILE A 180 -14.03 7.35 4.95
C ILE A 180 -15.57 7.27 4.98
N LEU A 181 -16.25 8.34 5.41
CA LEU A 181 -17.70 8.43 5.42
C LEU A 181 -18.27 9.04 4.13
N ASN A 182 -17.41 9.58 3.26
CA ASN A 182 -17.79 10.03 1.93
C ASN A 182 -17.73 8.88 0.93
N VAL A 183 -18.43 9.08 -0.18
CA VAL A 183 -18.24 8.29 -1.40
C VAL A 183 -17.45 9.17 -2.37
N GLY A 184 -16.24 8.77 -2.73
CA GLY A 184 -15.31 9.50 -3.57
C GLY A 184 -15.93 9.96 -4.90
N LEU A 185 -16.76 9.13 -5.52
CA LEU A 185 -17.49 9.50 -6.75
C LEU A 185 -18.46 10.68 -6.53
N LEU A 186 -19.14 10.73 -5.37
CA LEU A 186 -20.01 11.87 -5.06
C LEU A 186 -19.21 13.13 -4.79
N VAL A 187 -18.03 13.00 -4.18
CA VAL A 187 -17.12 14.12 -3.94
C VAL A 187 -16.57 14.68 -5.25
N GLU A 188 -16.27 13.80 -6.22
CA GLU A 188 -15.86 14.17 -7.58
C GLU A 188 -16.89 15.10 -8.24
N TYR A 189 -18.17 14.71 -8.19
CA TYR A 189 -19.28 15.50 -8.73
C TYR A 189 -19.56 16.79 -7.93
N ASP A 190 -19.60 16.72 -6.60
CA ASP A 190 -19.85 17.88 -5.73
C ASP A 190 -18.80 18.98 -5.91
N ARG A 191 -17.53 18.57 -6.05
CA ARG A 191 -16.41 19.50 -6.13
C ARG A 191 -16.01 19.88 -7.55
N ASN A 192 -16.61 19.26 -8.56
CA ASN A 192 -16.25 19.45 -9.96
C ASN A 192 -14.73 19.26 -10.19
N ILE A 193 -14.20 18.16 -9.65
CA ILE A 193 -12.79 17.78 -9.75
C ILE A 193 -12.71 16.48 -10.54
N THR A 194 -11.66 16.26 -11.34
CA THR A 194 -11.45 14.99 -12.03
C THR A 194 -10.42 14.14 -11.32
N VAL A 195 -10.73 12.86 -11.08
CA VAL A 195 -9.82 11.85 -10.55
C VAL A 195 -10.06 10.51 -11.25
N ASN A 196 -9.10 9.59 -11.18
CA ASN A 196 -9.31 8.24 -11.69
C ASN A 196 -9.99 7.39 -10.61
N SER A 197 -11.31 7.27 -10.69
CA SER A 197 -12.15 6.55 -9.74
C SER A 197 -12.49 5.13 -10.21
N LEU A 198 -12.50 4.16 -9.29
CA LEU A 198 -12.94 2.78 -9.51
C LEU A 198 -13.78 2.28 -8.34
N LEU A 199 -14.80 1.48 -8.64
CA LEU A 199 -15.73 0.86 -7.68
C LEU A 199 -15.73 -0.65 -7.87
N GLY A 200 -15.88 -1.40 -6.79
CA GLY A 200 -15.98 -2.87 -6.86
C GLY A 200 -16.58 -3.53 -5.62
N VAL A 201 -16.72 -4.86 -5.72
CA VAL A 201 -17.32 -5.77 -4.73
C VAL A 201 -16.45 -7.02 -4.57
#